data_AF-A0A380DL04-F1
#
_entry.id   AF-A0A380DL04-F1
#
_cell.length_a   1.000
_cell.length_b   1.000
_cell.length_c   1.000
_cell.angle_alpha   90.00
_cell.angle_beta   90.00
_cell.angle_gamma   90.00
#
_symmetry.space_group_name_H-M   'P 1'
#
loop_
_entity.id
_entity.type
_entity.pdbx_description
1 polymer ?
#
loop_
_entity_poly.entity_id
_entity_poly.type
_entity_poly.pdbx_seq_one_letter_code
_entity_poly.pdbx_strand_id
1 'polypeptide(L)' 'MLVRLLVETNKPVRLVKGELYNIKVTTPYDLKVANAIIRGGIADD' A
#
# COMPACT_ATOMS: atom_id res chain seq x y z
N MET A 1 -11.35 0.14 6.70
CA MET A 1 -12.71 0.23 7.30
C MET A 1 -13.79 0.04 6.26
N LEU A 2 -13.80 0.79 5.14
CA LEU A 2 -14.80 0.67 4.06
C LEU A 2 -14.87 -0.71 3.38
N VAL A 3 -13.73 -1.31 3.02
CA VAL A 3 -13.70 -2.65 2.39
C VAL A 3 -14.35 -3.70 3.29
N ARG A 4 -14.07 -3.64 4.60
CA ARG A 4 -14.63 -4.57 5.58
C ARG A 4 -16.15 -4.45 5.66
N LEU A 5 -16.69 -3.23 5.67
CA LEU A 5 -18.13 -3.00 5.65
C LEU A 5 -18.79 -3.57 4.39
N LEU A 6 -18.16 -3.41 3.22
CA LEU A 6 -18.68 -3.97 1.96
C LEU A 6 -18.76 -5.50 2.03
N VAL A 7 -17.74 -6.15 2.59
CA VAL A 7 -17.73 -7.60 2.80
C VAL A 7 -18.82 -8.02 3.80
N GLU A 8 -18.92 -7.33 4.95
CA GLU A 8 -19.92 -7.63 6.00
C GLU A 8 -21.37 -7.38 5.53
N THR A 9 -21.57 -6.50 4.55
CA THR A 9 -22.89 -6.22 3.95
C THR A 9 -23.16 -6.99 2.65
N ASN A 10 -22.37 -8.06 2.37
CA ASN A 10 -22.48 -8.89 1.15
C ASN A 10 -22.41 -8.10 -0.17
N LYS A 11 -21.76 -6.93 -0.17
CA LYS A 11 -21.52 -6.17 -1.40
C LYS A 11 -20.35 -6.78 -2.18
N PRO A 12 -20.44 -6.79 -3.53
CA PRO A 12 -19.36 -7.35 -4.35
C PRO A 12 -18.09 -6.51 -4.21
N VAL A 13 -16.99 -7.15 -3.82
CA VAL A 13 -15.65 -6.56 -3.73
C VAL A 13 -14.75 -7.29 -4.72
N ARG A 14 -14.09 -6.54 -5.60
CA ARG A 14 -13.08 -7.08 -6.51
C ARG A 14 -11.70 -6.82 -5.96
N LEU A 15 -10.87 -7.85 -5.94
CA LEU A 15 -9.43 -7.70 -5.69
C LEU A 15 -8.76 -7.21 -6.96
N VAL A 16 -7.83 -6.29 -6.80
CA VAL A 16 -6.97 -5.76 -7.87
C VAL A 16 -5.53 -6.03 -7.49
N LYS A 17 -4.68 -6.26 -8.50
CA LYS A 17 -3.26 -6.48 -8.28
C LYS A 17 -2.64 -5.21 -7.68
N GLY A 18 -1.96 -5.37 -6.55
CA GLY A 18 -1.23 -4.29 -5.89
C GLY A 18 0.25 -4.30 -6.23
N GLU A 19 0.94 -3.25 -5.77
CA GLU A 19 2.38 -3.05 -5.93
C GLU A 19 3.13 -3.43 -4.65
N LEU A 20 4.33 -4.00 -4.78
CA LEU A 20 5.14 -4.42 -3.64
C LEU A 20 5.56 -3.24 -2.75
N TYR A 21 5.76 -2.08 -3.37
CA TYR A 21 6.16 -0.84 -2.69
C TYR A 21 4.99 -0.08 -2.06
N ASN A 22 3.74 -0.55 -2.20
CA ASN A 22 2.57 0.05 -1.55
C ASN A 22 2.50 -0.33 -0.07
N ILE A 23 3.56 -0.03 0.67
CA ILE A 23 3.73 -0.37 2.08
C ILE A 23 3.00 0.64 2.98
N LYS A 24 2.52 0.18 4.13
CA LYS A 24 1.93 1.05 5.14
C LYS A 24 2.99 1.46 6.16
N VAL A 25 3.25 2.76 6.28
CA VAL A 25 4.17 3.29 7.29
C VAL A 25 3.48 3.28 8.66
N THR A 26 3.98 2.44 9.56
CA THR A 26 3.45 2.30 10.93
C THR A 26 4.52 2.47 12.01
N THR A 27 5.79 2.32 11.63
CA THR A 27 6.94 2.45 12.51
C THR A 27 7.99 3.38 11.90
N PRO A 28 8.94 3.90 12.71
CA PRO A 28 10.09 4.64 12.18
C PRO A 28 10.97 3.83 11.21
N TYR A 29 10.95 2.49 11.31
CA TYR A 29 11.65 1.63 10.36
C TYR A 29 10.98 1.67 8.97
N ASP A 30 9.65 1.55 8.92
CA ASP A 30 8.90 1.66 7.67
C ASP A 30 9.14 3.01 6.99
N LEU A 31 9.30 4.09 7.78
CA LEU A 31 9.61 5.41 7.25
C LEU A 31 11.00 5.44 6.57
N LYS A 32 12.00 4.75 7.11
CA LYS A 32 13.32 4.64 6.46
C LYS A 32 13.22 3.86 5.15
N VAL A 33 12.46 2.76 5.14
CA VAL A 33 12.22 1.95 3.94
C VAL A 33 11.45 2.74 2.88
N ALA A 34 10.38 3.44 3.24
CA ALA A 34 9.61 4.29 2.33
C ALA A 34 10.48 5.41 1.73
N ASN A 35 11.32 6.05 2.55
CA ASN A 35 12.27 7.05 2.06
C ASN A 35 13.31 6.46 1.11
N ALA A 36 13.78 5.23 1.34
CA ALA A 36 14.69 4.55 0.43
C ALA A 36 14.01 4.18 -0.90
N ILE A 37 12.75 3.74 -0.87
CA ILE A 37 11.94 3.45 -2.07
C ILE A 37 11.78 4.72 -2.92
N ILE A 38 11.44 5.87 -2.30
CA ILE A 38 11.27 7.14 -3.02
C ILE A 38 12.61 7.67 -3.55
N ARG A 39 13.69 7.59 -2.76
CA ARG A 39 15.01 8.13 -3.14
C ARG A 39 15.76 7.24 -4.13
N GLY A 40 15.54 5.93 -4.10
CA GLY A 40 16.08 4.97 -5.08
C GLY A 40 15.23 4.84 -6.35
N GLY A 41 14.06 5.49 -6.40
CA GLY A 41 13.04 5.33 -7.45
C GLY A 41 12.78 6.57 -8.31
N ILE A 42 13.69 7.55 -8.36
CA ILE A 42 13.78 8.53 -9.45
C ILE A 42 15.13 8.34 -10.14
N ALA A 43 15.32 7.13 -10.66
CA ALA A 43 16.36 6.79 -11.61
C ALA A 43 15.69 5.99 -12.74
N ASP A 44 14.64 6.57 -13.30
CA ASP A 44 14.14 6.24 -14.64
C ASP A 44 14.42 7.48 -15.50
N ASP A 45 15.52 7.42 -16.24
CA ASP A 45 15.74 8.16 -17.50
C ASP A 45 15.37 7.20 -18.65
#